data_AF-A0A9P7S4W8-F1
#
_entry.id   AF-A0A9P7S4W8-F1
#
_cell.length_a   1.000
_cell.length_b   1.000
_cell.length_c   1.000
_cell.angle_alpha   90.00
_cell.angle_beta   90.00
_cell.angle_gamma   90.00
#
_symmetry.space_group_name_H-M   'P 1'
#
loop_
_entity.id
_entity.type
_entity.pdbx_description
1 polymer ?
#
loop_
_entity_poly.entity_id
_entity_poly.type
_entity_poly.pdbx_seq_one_letter_code
_entity_poly.pdbx_strand_id
1 'polypeptide(L)'
;MFASLRLGLAARLIRSPLSFALLRVGPLGTPITLARRTFLTSVHVNNLAGSKAAEKTGKKDKKLTKKPARQSAVAKKTKKSTKRAVAKKKPVKSKPKQEEGPKIDKKLLKPPKRPASAYVKWHAEHVRHNVKPKSLHELAAATREIAAIWHELPGDVKEGYQRRRKEEFSAWQKEYERWYNGLTREQLKAAEKLNKKKRTFSLHRPAEQPKRPPTSYIQFYMDFMRDHPGPLKFELSKEAAKAWKALPEPTRDEYKQRYARALEQHHKNLETYKRQFPSNAGAV
;
A
#
# COMPACT_ATOMS: atom_id res chain seq x y z
N MET A 1 45.95 36.26 42.71
CA MET A 1 46.93 35.33 43.32
C MET A 1 46.17 34.26 44.08
N PHE A 2 46.10 33.04 43.56
CA PHE A 2 46.34 31.78 44.26
C PHE A 2 46.27 30.67 43.21
N ALA A 3 47.43 30.08 42.99
CA ALA A 3 47.67 28.95 42.11
C ALA A 3 47.35 27.65 42.86
N SER A 4 46.97 26.61 42.09
CA SER A 4 47.60 25.27 42.11
C SER A 4 46.60 24.12 41.89
N LEU A 5 46.81 23.47 40.74
CA LEU A 5 46.90 22.03 40.48
C LEU A 5 46.20 21.05 41.42
N ARG A 6 45.49 20.08 40.80
CA ARG A 6 45.89 18.66 40.89
C ARG A 6 45.28 17.80 39.77
N LEU A 7 46.18 17.06 39.12
CA LEU A 7 45.93 15.91 38.25
C LEU A 7 45.25 14.78 39.04
N GLY A 8 44.46 13.94 38.36
CA GLY A 8 43.91 12.73 38.97
C GLY A 8 43.29 11.73 37.98
N LEU A 9 44.16 10.88 37.44
CA LEU A 9 43.95 9.44 37.17
C LEU A 9 42.87 8.97 36.17
N ALA A 10 43.39 8.51 35.03
CA ALA A 10 42.76 7.59 34.11
C ALA A 10 42.54 6.21 34.76
N ALA A 11 41.29 5.75 34.82
CA ALA A 11 40.94 4.36 35.11
C ALA A 11 40.55 3.66 33.80
N ARG A 12 41.49 2.87 33.25
CA ARG A 12 41.24 1.92 32.16
C ARG A 12 40.44 0.74 32.72
N LEU A 13 39.16 0.65 32.38
CA LEU A 13 38.37 -0.56 32.60
C LEU A 13 38.66 -1.57 31.49
N ILE A 14 39.37 -2.63 31.87
CA ILE A 14 39.60 -3.85 31.10
C ILE A 14 38.23 -4.54 30.91
N ARG A 15 37.71 -4.56 29.68
CA ARG A 15 36.57 -5.41 29.30
C ARG A 15 37.11 -6.74 28.76
N SER A 16 36.81 -7.81 29.48
CA SER A 16 37.05 -9.20 29.07
C SER A 16 36.20 -9.58 27.84
N PRO A 17 36.70 -10.46 26.96
CA PRO A 17 35.91 -11.07 25.90
C PRO A 17 35.15 -12.29 26.47
N LEU A 18 33.85 -12.12 26.73
CA LEU A 18 32.93 -13.24 26.92
C LEU A 18 32.64 -13.87 25.56
N SER A 19 33.36 -14.94 25.26
CA SER A 19 33.11 -15.84 24.14
C SER A 19 31.73 -16.48 24.29
N PHE A 20 30.74 -16.00 23.54
CA PHE A 20 29.45 -16.66 23.39
C PHE A 20 29.59 -17.81 22.39
N ALA A 21 29.72 -19.03 22.91
CA ALA A 21 29.57 -20.25 22.13
C ALA A 21 28.12 -20.36 21.62
N LEU A 22 27.95 -20.39 20.30
CA LEU A 22 26.68 -20.61 19.62
C LEU A 22 26.33 -22.10 19.66
N LEU A 23 25.49 -22.51 20.61
CA LEU A 23 24.76 -23.77 20.54
C LEU A 23 23.61 -23.62 19.52
N ARG A 24 23.77 -24.25 18.35
CA ARG A 24 22.71 -24.48 17.37
C ARG A 24 21.74 -25.52 17.93
N VAL A 25 20.61 -25.08 18.47
CA VAL A 25 19.44 -25.94 18.70
C VAL A 25 18.58 -25.88 17.44
N GLY A 26 18.46 -27.00 16.73
CA GLY A 26 17.61 -27.12 15.54
C GLY A 26 16.12 -27.21 15.90
N PRO A 27 15.21 -26.70 15.05
CA PRO A 27 13.78 -26.85 15.29
C PRO A 27 13.27 -28.21 14.79
N LEU A 28 13.01 -29.13 15.72
CA LEU A 28 12.02 -30.19 15.56
C LEU A 28 10.65 -29.60 15.89
N GLY A 29 9.86 -29.29 14.87
CA GLY A 29 8.52 -28.73 15.03
C GLY A 29 7.63 -29.09 13.84
N THR A 30 6.77 -30.07 14.07
CA THR A 30 5.79 -30.66 13.14
C THR A 30 4.83 -29.63 12.51
N PRO A 31 4.42 -29.80 11.24
CA PRO A 31 3.43 -28.94 10.62
C PRO A 31 2.03 -29.23 11.20
N ILE A 32 1.48 -28.26 11.94
CA ILE A 32 0.07 -28.25 12.33
C ILE A 32 -0.76 -27.93 11.08
N THR A 33 -1.42 -28.95 10.54
CA THR A 33 -2.43 -28.82 9.48
C THR A 33 -3.70 -28.19 10.05
N LEU A 34 -3.76 -26.86 10.07
CA LEU A 34 -5.01 -26.17 10.38
C LEU A 34 -6.02 -26.43 9.26
N ALA A 35 -7.06 -27.19 9.63
CA ALA A 35 -8.25 -27.46 8.85
C ALA A 35 -8.84 -26.15 8.30
N ARG A 36 -9.07 -26.15 6.98
CA ARG A 36 -9.80 -25.11 6.27
C ARG A 36 -11.21 -25.00 6.87
N ARG A 37 -11.46 -23.93 7.63
CA ARG A 37 -12.82 -23.47 7.94
C ARG A 37 -13.53 -23.20 6.62
N THR A 38 -14.55 -23.99 6.34
CA THR A 38 -15.52 -23.76 5.28
C THR A 38 -16.27 -22.47 5.60
N PHE A 39 -16.35 -21.59 4.61
CA PHE A 39 -17.15 -20.37 4.66
C PHE A 39 -18.63 -20.77 4.68
N LEU A 40 -19.25 -20.67 5.86
CA LEU A 40 -20.70 -20.57 5.98
C LEU A 40 -21.11 -19.21 5.40
N THR A 41 -21.73 -19.26 4.22
CA THR A 41 -22.41 -18.15 3.58
C THR A 41 -23.53 -17.66 4.50
N SER A 42 -23.39 -16.47 5.08
CA SER A 42 -24.50 -15.77 5.72
C SER A 42 -25.54 -15.45 4.65
N VAL A 43 -26.69 -16.12 4.73
CA VAL A 43 -27.89 -15.83 3.94
C VAL A 43 -28.30 -14.39 4.22
N HIS A 44 -28.26 -13.55 3.18
CA HIS A 44 -28.89 -12.23 3.22
C HIS A 44 -30.41 -12.44 3.28
N VAL A 45 -30.99 -12.21 4.46
CA VAL A 45 -32.44 -12.13 4.62
C VAL A 45 -32.85 -10.71 4.24
N ASN A 46 -33.39 -10.56 3.03
CA ASN A 46 -34.12 -9.35 2.65
C ASN A 46 -35.45 -9.33 3.44
N ASN A 47 -35.49 -8.55 4.52
CA ASN A 47 -36.73 -8.14 5.14
C ASN A 47 -37.40 -7.10 4.23
N LEU A 48 -38.31 -7.56 3.36
CA LEU A 48 -39.31 -6.71 2.74
C LEU A 48 -40.48 -6.57 3.72
N ALA A 49 -40.53 -5.42 4.39
CA ALA A 49 -41.69 -4.99 5.16
C ALA A 49 -42.91 -4.86 4.24
N GLY A 50 -44.03 -5.42 4.70
CA GLY A 50 -45.22 -5.65 3.91
C GLY A 50 -45.99 -4.40 3.53
N SER A 51 -46.60 -4.47 2.35
CA SER A 51 -47.82 -3.73 2.07
C SER A 51 -48.80 -4.64 1.32
N LYS A 52 -50.03 -4.66 1.86
CA LYS A 52 -51.32 -5.01 1.25
C LYS A 52 -51.64 -6.50 1.01
N ALA A 53 -52.47 -6.99 1.93
CA ALA A 53 -53.49 -7.98 1.67
C ALA A 53 -54.50 -7.46 0.62
N ALA A 54 -54.77 -8.28 -0.40
CA ALA A 54 -56.06 -8.37 -1.05
C ALA A 54 -56.15 -9.72 -1.78
N GLU A 55 -57.13 -10.48 -1.32
CA GLU A 55 -57.62 -11.79 -1.71
C GLU A 55 -58.12 -11.87 -3.17
N LYS A 56 -57.86 -12.99 -3.85
CA LYS A 56 -58.89 -13.80 -4.55
C LYS A 56 -58.32 -15.03 -5.30
N THR A 57 -58.78 -16.17 -4.80
CA THR A 57 -59.14 -17.45 -5.45
C THR A 57 -59.07 -17.59 -6.98
N GLY A 58 -58.52 -18.72 -7.45
CA GLY A 58 -58.69 -19.19 -8.84
C GLY A 58 -58.04 -20.54 -9.12
N LYS A 59 -58.80 -21.62 -8.94
CA LYS A 59 -58.49 -23.03 -9.24
C LYS A 59 -58.57 -23.27 -10.76
N LYS A 60 -57.59 -23.93 -11.41
CA LYS A 60 -57.83 -24.82 -12.56
C LYS A 60 -56.61 -25.64 -13.00
N ASP A 61 -56.91 -26.92 -13.26
CA ASP A 61 -56.07 -28.02 -13.74
C ASP A 61 -55.52 -27.90 -15.17
N LYS A 62 -54.64 -28.87 -15.48
CA LYS A 62 -54.14 -29.34 -16.79
C LYS A 62 -53.06 -28.44 -17.41
N LYS A 63 -51.91 -28.95 -17.87
CA LYS A 63 -51.79 -30.02 -18.87
C LYS A 63 -50.31 -30.33 -19.06
N LEU A 64 -49.96 -31.62 -19.03
CA LEU A 64 -48.73 -32.14 -19.64
C LEU A 64 -48.71 -31.78 -21.14
N THR A 65 -47.63 -31.16 -21.59
CA THR A 65 -47.24 -31.21 -23.00
C THR A 65 -45.77 -31.53 -23.13
N LYS A 66 -45.50 -32.80 -23.48
CA LYS A 66 -44.31 -33.30 -24.16
C LYS A 66 -44.05 -32.48 -25.44
N LYS A 67 -42.78 -32.15 -25.72
CA LYS A 67 -42.09 -32.16 -27.04
C LYS A 67 -40.73 -31.45 -26.94
N PRO A 68 -39.79 -31.67 -27.88
CA PRO A 68 -39.20 -32.95 -28.23
C PRO A 68 -37.66 -32.92 -28.10
N ALA A 69 -37.06 -34.10 -28.03
CA ALA A 69 -35.63 -34.29 -28.19
C ALA A 69 -35.18 -33.70 -29.55
N ARG A 70 -34.36 -32.64 -29.52
CA ARG A 70 -33.64 -32.16 -30.69
C ARG A 70 -32.29 -32.85 -30.72
N GLN A 71 -32.24 -33.97 -31.44
CA GLN A 71 -31.00 -34.52 -31.97
C GLN A 71 -30.45 -33.50 -32.98
N SER A 72 -29.34 -32.84 -32.63
CA SER A 72 -28.49 -32.17 -33.61
C SER A 72 -27.10 -32.76 -33.54
N ALA A 73 -26.89 -33.71 -34.45
CA ALA A 73 -25.65 -34.07 -35.11
C ALA A 73 -24.36 -33.57 -34.46
N VAL A 74 -23.68 -34.52 -33.82
CA VAL A 74 -22.24 -34.48 -33.58
C VAL A 74 -21.54 -34.45 -34.94
N ALA A 75 -21.36 -33.26 -35.50
CA ALA A 75 -20.36 -33.02 -36.53
C ALA A 75 -18.99 -33.10 -35.84
N LYS A 76 -18.46 -34.32 -35.80
CA LYS A 76 -17.06 -34.65 -35.56
C LYS A 76 -16.23 -33.90 -36.60
N LYS A 77 -15.94 -32.62 -36.36
CA LYS A 77 -14.80 -31.96 -36.97
C LYS A 77 -13.58 -32.63 -36.36
N THR A 78 -13.04 -33.58 -37.10
CA THR A 78 -11.67 -34.04 -37.02
C THR A 78 -10.77 -32.81 -36.94
N LYS A 79 -10.44 -32.43 -35.70
CA LYS A 79 -9.31 -31.56 -35.42
C LYS A 79 -8.10 -32.33 -35.93
N LYS A 80 -7.71 -32.03 -37.17
CA LYS A 80 -6.43 -32.38 -37.75
C LYS A 80 -5.42 -31.80 -36.78
N SER A 81 -4.92 -32.64 -35.89
CA SER A 81 -3.81 -32.33 -35.00
C SER A 81 -2.62 -32.11 -35.93
N THR A 82 -2.44 -30.88 -36.37
CA THR A 82 -1.12 -30.44 -36.82
C THR A 82 -0.22 -30.64 -35.62
N LYS A 83 0.54 -31.75 -35.67
CA LYS A 83 1.74 -31.97 -34.88
C LYS A 83 2.53 -30.69 -35.02
N ARG A 84 2.38 -29.82 -34.03
CA ARG A 84 3.17 -28.61 -33.88
C ARG A 84 4.58 -29.15 -33.68
N ALA A 85 5.35 -29.13 -34.76
CA ALA A 85 6.74 -29.51 -34.74
C ALA A 85 7.36 -28.85 -33.52
N VAL A 86 7.89 -29.68 -32.62
CA VAL A 86 8.66 -29.25 -31.47
C VAL A 86 9.88 -28.57 -32.06
N ALA A 87 9.73 -27.27 -32.33
CA ALA A 87 10.81 -26.41 -32.75
C ALA A 87 11.85 -26.52 -31.64
N LYS A 88 12.97 -27.18 -31.97
CA LYS A 88 14.18 -27.25 -31.15
C LYS A 88 14.40 -25.86 -30.58
N LYS A 89 14.21 -25.72 -29.26
CA LYS A 89 14.47 -24.48 -28.55
C LYS A 89 15.91 -24.12 -28.85
N LYS A 90 16.10 -23.06 -29.65
CA LYS A 90 17.43 -22.46 -29.85
C LYS A 90 18.02 -22.23 -28.45
N PRO A 91 19.31 -22.54 -28.22
CA PRO A 91 19.94 -22.28 -26.93
C PRO A 91 19.68 -20.82 -26.58
N VAL A 92 19.01 -20.61 -25.45
CA VAL A 92 18.75 -19.28 -24.90
C VAL A 92 20.12 -18.69 -24.66
N LYS A 93 20.57 -17.80 -25.57
CA LYS A 93 21.74 -16.94 -25.35
C LYS A 93 21.59 -16.39 -23.94
N SER A 94 22.52 -16.78 -23.07
CA SER A 94 22.61 -16.30 -21.70
C SER A 94 22.46 -14.79 -21.74
N LYS A 95 21.44 -14.27 -21.05
CA LYS A 95 21.25 -12.81 -20.95
C LYS A 95 22.59 -12.23 -20.48
N PRO A 96 23.14 -11.21 -21.18
CA PRO A 96 24.36 -10.56 -20.73
C PRO A 96 24.17 -10.16 -19.27
N LYS A 97 25.13 -10.57 -18.44
CA LYS A 97 25.22 -10.28 -17.02
C LYS A 97 25.06 -8.77 -16.91
N GLN A 98 23.89 -8.30 -16.46
CA GLN A 98 23.63 -6.88 -16.28
C GLN A 98 24.75 -6.34 -15.42
N GLU A 99 25.58 -5.46 -15.99
CA GLU A 99 26.64 -4.77 -15.27
C GLU A 99 26.03 -4.23 -13.98
N GLU A 100 26.66 -4.58 -12.87
CA GLU A 100 26.18 -4.21 -11.55
C GLU A 100 26.17 -2.69 -11.51
N GLY A 101 24.97 -2.11 -11.61
CA GLY A 101 24.80 -0.66 -11.51
C GLY A 101 25.53 -0.12 -10.28
N PRO A 102 25.90 1.17 -10.31
CA PRO A 102 26.75 1.80 -9.29
C PRO A 102 26.32 1.35 -7.88
N LYS A 103 27.26 0.93 -7.05
CA LYS A 103 26.99 0.41 -5.70
C LYS A 103 26.40 1.53 -4.85
N ILE A 104 25.07 1.63 -4.82
CA ILE A 104 24.37 2.65 -4.05
C ILE A 104 24.49 2.31 -2.56
N ASP A 105 24.96 3.28 -1.77
CA ASP A 105 25.02 3.14 -0.32
C ASP A 105 23.65 2.85 0.28
N LYS A 106 23.51 1.65 0.84
CA LYS A 106 22.26 1.16 1.45
C LYS A 106 21.79 2.03 2.62
N LYS A 107 22.67 2.85 3.21
CA LYS A 107 22.32 3.78 4.30
C LYS A 107 21.53 4.98 3.77
N LEU A 108 21.94 5.57 2.64
CA LEU A 108 21.25 6.70 2.00
C LEU A 108 19.86 6.30 1.48
N LEU A 109 19.66 5.02 1.14
CA LEU A 109 18.37 4.49 0.66
C LEU A 109 17.31 4.29 1.76
N LYS A 110 17.62 4.47 3.05
CA LYS A 110 16.64 4.30 4.13
C LYS A 110 15.87 5.61 4.35
N PRO A 111 14.53 5.61 4.20
CA PRO A 111 13.74 6.81 4.47
C PRO A 111 13.80 7.20 5.96
N PRO A 112 13.72 8.51 6.28
CA PRO A 112 13.54 8.98 7.65
C PRO A 112 12.37 8.29 8.33
N LYS A 113 12.54 7.91 9.60
CA LYS A 113 11.53 7.15 10.35
C LYS A 113 10.36 8.06 10.72
N ARG A 114 9.14 7.65 10.38
CA ARG A 114 7.91 8.37 10.75
C ARG A 114 7.79 8.46 12.28
N PRO A 115 7.41 9.63 12.84
CA PRO A 115 7.23 9.77 14.28
C PRO A 115 6.10 8.88 14.77
N ALA A 116 6.23 8.42 16.01
CA ALA A 116 5.24 7.59 16.68
C ALA A 116 3.91 8.36 16.85
N SER A 117 2.79 7.62 16.88
CA SER A 117 1.49 8.21 17.21
C SER A 117 1.45 8.71 18.65
N ALA A 118 0.49 9.58 18.97
CA ALA A 118 0.28 10.12 20.32
C ALA A 118 0.18 8.99 21.36
N TYR A 119 -0.66 7.97 21.08
CA TYR A 119 -0.80 6.77 21.92
C TYR A 119 0.53 6.04 22.10
N VAL A 120 1.29 5.78 21.02
CA VAL A 120 2.55 5.01 21.11
C VAL A 120 3.61 5.75 21.93
N LYS A 121 3.66 7.08 21.87
CA LYS A 121 4.56 7.88 22.71
C LYS A 121 4.17 7.79 24.18
N TRP A 122 2.90 8.07 24.47
CA TRP A 122 2.38 7.98 25.83
C TRP A 122 2.56 6.56 26.39
N HIS A 123 2.24 5.52 25.61
CA HIS A 123 2.44 4.12 25.98
C HIS A 123 3.92 3.84 26.29
N ALA A 124 4.86 4.33 25.46
CA ALA A 124 6.28 4.15 25.71
C ALA A 124 6.76 4.85 27.01
N GLU A 125 6.24 6.04 27.31
CA GLU A 125 6.50 6.74 28.58
C GLU A 125 5.88 5.97 29.76
N HIS A 126 4.63 5.54 29.63
CA HIS A 126 3.90 4.80 30.66
C HIS A 126 4.56 3.45 30.99
N VAL A 127 4.96 2.68 29.98
CA VAL A 127 5.70 1.43 30.19
C VAL A 127 7.03 1.68 30.89
N ARG A 128 7.78 2.72 30.50
CA ARG A 128 9.08 3.05 31.12
C ARG A 128 8.97 3.33 32.62
N HIS A 129 7.89 4.00 33.04
CA HIS A 129 7.70 4.38 34.44
C HIS A 129 6.99 3.33 35.27
N ASN A 130 5.98 2.65 34.71
CA ASN A 130 5.05 1.84 35.51
C ASN A 130 5.19 0.33 35.31
N VAL A 131 5.74 -0.15 34.18
CA VAL A 131 5.71 -1.57 33.84
C VAL A 131 7.10 -2.10 33.51
N LYS A 132 7.61 -3.00 34.34
CA LYS A 132 8.83 -3.78 34.08
C LYS A 132 8.46 -5.25 33.91
N PRO A 133 7.92 -5.65 32.74
CA PRO A 133 7.43 -7.01 32.57
C PRO A 133 8.61 -7.99 32.55
N LYS A 134 8.49 -9.11 33.26
CA LYS A 134 9.50 -10.18 33.29
C LYS A 134 9.25 -11.20 32.17
N SER A 135 8.00 -11.31 31.71
CA SER A 135 7.57 -12.23 30.65
C SER A 135 6.80 -11.52 29.53
N LEU A 136 6.82 -12.11 28.32
CA LEU A 136 6.02 -11.63 27.19
C LEU A 136 4.50 -11.70 27.47
N HIS A 137 4.05 -12.66 28.27
CA HIS A 137 2.64 -12.78 28.64
C HIS A 137 2.20 -11.62 29.54
N GLU A 138 3.03 -11.25 30.53
CA GLU A 138 2.80 -10.09 31.40
C GLU A 138 2.79 -8.79 30.60
N LEU A 139 3.72 -8.62 29.65
CA LEU A 139 3.73 -7.47 28.76
C LEU A 139 2.43 -7.38 27.94
N ALA A 140 1.89 -8.50 27.45
CA ALA A 140 0.65 -8.52 26.70
C ALA A 140 -0.56 -8.14 27.56
N ALA A 141 -0.64 -8.62 28.82
CA ALA A 141 -1.67 -8.23 29.78
C ALA A 141 -1.58 -6.73 30.11
N ALA A 142 -0.40 -6.26 30.48
CA ALA A 142 -0.14 -4.85 30.76
C ALA A 142 -0.47 -3.94 29.56
N THR A 143 -0.19 -4.37 28.32
CA THR A 143 -0.53 -3.58 27.12
C THR A 143 -2.04 -3.38 26.98
N ARG A 144 -2.88 -4.36 27.38
CA ARG A 144 -4.34 -4.22 27.36
C ARG A 144 -4.81 -3.23 28.42
N GLU A 145 -4.25 -3.31 29.62
CA GLU A 145 -4.55 -2.37 30.71
C GLU A 145 -4.14 -0.94 30.35
N ILE A 146 -2.94 -0.77 29.79
CA ILE A 146 -2.46 0.54 29.30
C ILE A 146 -3.38 1.10 28.21
N ALA A 147 -3.90 0.25 27.32
CA ALA A 147 -4.87 0.69 26.32
C ALA A 147 -6.18 1.17 26.98
N ALA A 148 -6.70 0.47 27.99
CA ALA A 148 -7.88 0.90 28.74
C ALA A 148 -7.64 2.25 29.45
N ILE A 149 -6.50 2.40 30.11
CA ILE A 149 -6.07 3.66 30.75
C ILE A 149 -6.04 4.79 29.70
N TRP A 150 -5.46 4.56 28.52
CA TRP A 150 -5.48 5.56 27.44
C TRP A 150 -6.89 5.98 27.05
N HIS A 151 -7.87 5.07 27.03
CA HIS A 151 -9.24 5.42 26.72
C HIS A 151 -9.88 6.30 27.80
N GLU A 152 -9.57 6.04 29.07
CA GLU A 152 -10.05 6.81 30.24
C GLU A 152 -9.33 8.16 30.44
N LEU A 153 -8.14 8.36 29.84
CA LEU A 153 -7.39 9.60 29.98
C LEU A 153 -8.22 10.86 29.59
N PRO A 154 -8.10 11.98 30.32
CA PRO A 154 -8.73 13.24 29.95
C PRO A 154 -8.32 13.72 28.56
N GLY A 155 -9.23 14.46 27.90
CA GLY A 155 -8.99 15.05 26.58
C GLY A 155 -7.73 15.91 26.54
N ASP A 156 -7.53 16.77 27.54
CA ASP A 156 -6.44 17.74 27.61
C ASP A 156 -5.05 17.07 27.55
N VAL A 157 -4.89 15.95 28.26
CA VAL A 157 -3.64 15.18 28.25
C VAL A 157 -3.40 14.57 26.86
N LYS A 158 -4.44 13.98 26.26
CA LYS A 158 -4.37 13.42 24.90
C LYS A 158 -4.00 14.49 23.89
N GLU A 159 -4.59 15.68 23.98
CA GLU A 159 -4.31 16.82 23.12
C GLU A 159 -2.84 17.25 23.20
N GLY A 160 -2.25 17.27 24.39
CA GLY A 160 -0.81 17.55 24.56
C GLY A 160 0.09 16.60 23.76
N TYR A 161 -0.22 15.30 23.71
CA TYR A 161 0.50 14.34 22.87
C TYR A 161 0.19 14.49 21.38
N GLN A 162 -1.05 14.84 21.03
CA GLN A 162 -1.43 15.08 19.64
C GLN A 162 -0.72 16.31 19.06
N ARG A 163 -0.59 17.40 19.83
CA ARG A 163 0.17 18.59 19.44
C ARG A 163 1.64 18.26 19.17
N ARG A 164 2.32 17.61 20.13
CA ARG A 164 3.70 17.11 19.95
C ARG A 164 3.85 16.22 18.71
N ARG A 165 2.88 15.34 18.45
CA ARG A 165 2.86 14.50 17.25
C ARG A 165 2.73 15.34 15.97
N LYS A 166 1.85 16.35 15.93
CA LYS A 166 1.67 17.23 14.75
C LYS A 166 2.96 17.97 14.42
N GLU A 167 3.62 18.53 15.43
CA GLU A 167 4.91 19.23 15.29
C GLU A 167 6.00 18.30 14.73
N GLU A 168 6.24 17.16 15.39
CA GLU A 168 7.23 16.19 14.90
C GLU A 168 6.88 15.62 13.52
N PHE A 169 5.60 15.43 13.22
CA PHE A 169 5.16 14.97 11.91
C PHE A 169 5.44 16.01 10.83
N SER A 170 5.27 17.30 11.14
CA SER A 170 5.64 18.39 10.23
C SER A 170 7.16 18.46 9.99
N ALA A 171 7.97 18.26 11.04
CA ALA A 171 9.42 18.22 10.93
C ALA A 171 9.88 17.00 10.11
N TRP A 172 9.32 15.83 10.39
CA TRP A 172 9.56 14.61 9.62
C TRP A 172 9.15 14.76 8.16
N GLN A 173 8.04 15.45 7.87
CA GLN A 173 7.62 15.66 6.49
C GLN A 173 8.65 16.48 5.72
N LYS A 174 9.16 17.58 6.30
CA LYS A 174 10.23 18.39 5.70
C LYS A 174 11.53 17.59 5.50
N GLU A 175 11.91 16.77 6.49
CA GLU A 175 13.09 15.90 6.39
C GLU A 175 12.90 14.83 5.30
N TYR A 176 11.73 14.22 5.23
CA TYR A 176 11.38 13.22 4.24
C TYR A 176 11.38 13.81 2.83
N GLU A 177 10.88 15.03 2.65
CA GLU A 177 10.90 15.75 1.37
C GLU A 177 12.32 16.08 0.93
N ARG A 178 13.16 16.56 1.83
CA ARG A 178 14.60 16.76 1.56
C ARG A 178 15.29 15.46 1.17
N TRP A 179 15.05 14.38 1.91
CA TRP A 179 15.58 13.05 1.60
C TRP A 179 15.10 12.56 0.23
N TYR A 180 13.80 12.65 -0.04
CA TYR A 180 13.19 12.18 -1.29
C TYR A 180 13.71 12.94 -2.52
N ASN A 181 13.83 14.27 -2.43
CA ASN A 181 14.31 15.12 -3.52
C ASN A 181 15.84 15.01 -3.72
N GLY A 182 16.58 14.64 -2.67
CA GLY A 182 18.02 14.35 -2.74
C GLY A 182 18.37 13.04 -3.46
N LEU A 183 17.41 12.13 -3.66
CA LEU A 183 17.65 10.85 -4.33
C LEU A 183 17.49 10.95 -5.84
N THR A 184 18.39 10.27 -6.57
CA THR A 184 18.24 10.08 -8.00
C THR A 184 17.12 9.09 -8.32
N ARG A 185 16.60 9.13 -9.55
CA ARG A 185 15.55 8.20 -10.00
C ARG A 185 15.96 6.73 -9.88
N GLU A 186 17.24 6.43 -10.05
CA GLU A 186 17.78 5.07 -9.90
C GLU A 186 17.83 4.64 -8.44
N GLN A 187 18.23 5.55 -7.55
CA GLN A 187 18.21 5.33 -6.11
C GLN A 187 16.78 5.12 -5.59
N LEU A 188 15.80 5.91 -6.04
CA LEU A 188 14.39 5.71 -5.69
C LEU A 188 13.88 4.32 -6.13
N LYS A 189 14.20 3.88 -7.36
CA LYS A 189 13.87 2.53 -7.83
C LYS A 189 14.54 1.44 -7.00
N ALA A 190 15.80 1.64 -6.61
CA ALA A 190 16.53 0.71 -5.76
C ALA A 190 15.91 0.61 -4.37
N ALA A 191 15.55 1.74 -3.75
CA ALA A 191 14.85 1.80 -2.46
C ALA A 191 13.47 1.12 -2.54
N GLU A 192 12.70 1.36 -3.59
CA GLU A 192 11.39 0.71 -3.79
C GLU A 192 11.53 -0.81 -3.97
N LYS A 193 12.54 -1.27 -4.72
CA LYS A 193 12.86 -2.70 -4.87
C LYS A 193 13.25 -3.33 -3.52
N LEU A 194 13.99 -2.62 -2.68
CA LEU A 194 14.32 -3.07 -1.33
C LEU A 194 13.08 -3.14 -0.43
N ASN A 195 12.19 -2.15 -0.48
CA ASN A 195 10.94 -2.16 0.29
C ASN A 195 10.02 -3.31 -0.14
N LYS A 196 9.87 -3.51 -1.45
CA LYS A 196 9.09 -4.65 -2.00
C LYS A 196 9.64 -6.00 -1.54
N LYS A 197 10.97 -6.18 -1.53
CA LYS A 197 11.61 -7.40 -1.02
C LYS A 197 11.36 -7.62 0.47
N LYS A 198 11.38 -6.55 1.27
CA LYS A 198 11.10 -6.59 2.72
C LYS A 198 9.60 -6.64 3.03
N ARG A 199 8.72 -6.59 2.02
CA ARG A 199 7.27 -6.43 2.18
C ARG A 199 6.91 -5.21 3.04
N THR A 200 7.75 -4.18 3.01
CA THR A 200 7.47 -2.89 3.64
C THR A 200 6.74 -1.97 2.66
N PHE A 201 6.11 -0.92 3.20
CA PHE A 201 5.31 0.01 2.41
C PHE A 201 6.09 0.70 1.28
N SER A 202 5.41 1.00 0.18
CA SER A 202 5.94 1.79 -0.93
C SER A 202 6.32 3.19 -0.48
N LEU A 203 7.35 3.76 -1.11
CA LEU A 203 7.74 5.14 -0.89
C LEU A 203 6.60 6.06 -1.32
N HIS A 204 6.20 6.95 -0.43
CA HIS A 204 5.20 7.96 -0.74
C HIS A 204 5.89 9.12 -1.45
N ARG A 205 5.22 9.69 -2.45
CA ARG A 205 5.67 10.94 -3.05
C ARG A 205 5.39 12.09 -2.07
N PRO A 206 6.29 13.08 -1.95
CA PRO A 206 6.04 14.34 -1.26
C PRO A 206 4.66 14.93 -1.55
N ALA A 207 4.04 15.54 -0.55
CA ALA A 207 2.73 16.17 -0.72
C ALA A 207 2.80 17.39 -1.65
N GLU A 208 3.92 18.12 -1.59
CA GLU A 208 4.16 19.33 -2.39
C GLU A 208 4.52 19.02 -3.85
N GLN A 209 4.88 17.78 -4.19
CA GLN A 209 5.23 17.43 -5.57
C GLN A 209 3.98 17.47 -6.47
N PRO A 210 3.96 18.30 -7.53
CA PRO A 210 2.82 18.40 -8.44
C PRO A 210 2.43 17.04 -9.03
N LYS A 211 1.19 16.61 -8.80
CA LYS A 211 0.63 15.38 -9.37
C LYS A 211 0.43 15.57 -10.87
N ARG A 212 0.66 14.50 -11.62
CA ARG A 212 0.35 14.49 -13.06
C ARG A 212 -1.16 14.74 -13.25
N PRO A 213 -1.54 15.59 -14.21
CA PRO A 213 -2.95 15.84 -14.48
C PRO A 213 -3.63 14.56 -14.98
N PRO A 214 -4.94 14.38 -14.72
CA PRO A 214 -5.70 13.27 -15.28
C PRO A 214 -5.67 13.35 -16.81
N THR A 215 -5.50 12.20 -17.48
CA THR A 215 -5.54 12.12 -18.93
C THR A 215 -6.92 12.52 -19.47
N SER A 216 -7.03 12.82 -20.77
CA SER A 216 -8.29 13.19 -21.41
C SER A 216 -9.43 12.21 -21.12
N TYR A 217 -9.17 10.89 -21.23
CA TYR A 217 -10.14 9.86 -20.87
C TYR A 217 -10.53 9.88 -19.39
N ILE A 218 -9.59 10.13 -18.47
CA ILE A 218 -9.89 10.18 -17.04
C ILE A 218 -10.73 11.42 -16.70
N GLN A 219 -10.48 12.55 -17.36
CA GLN A 219 -11.33 13.75 -17.22
C GLN A 219 -12.76 13.46 -17.67
N PHE A 220 -12.92 12.86 -18.86
CA PHE A 220 -14.22 12.39 -19.33
C PHE A 220 -14.86 11.39 -18.36
N TYR A 221 -14.09 10.42 -17.85
CA TYR A 221 -14.59 9.43 -16.90
C TYR A 221 -15.10 10.09 -15.62
N MET A 222 -14.41 11.12 -15.11
CA MET A 222 -14.86 11.88 -13.94
C MET A 222 -16.15 12.64 -14.20
N ASP A 223 -16.30 13.24 -15.39
CA ASP A 223 -17.56 13.88 -15.81
C ASP A 223 -18.68 12.85 -15.97
N PHE A 224 -18.41 11.74 -16.65
CA PHE A 224 -19.34 10.64 -16.84
C PHE A 224 -19.84 10.07 -15.51
N MET A 225 -18.94 9.92 -14.52
CA MET A 225 -19.30 9.49 -13.16
C MET A 225 -20.20 10.47 -12.43
N ARG A 226 -20.07 11.78 -12.69
CA ARG A 226 -20.93 12.82 -12.11
C ARG A 226 -22.33 12.74 -12.70
N ASP A 227 -22.43 12.47 -13.99
CA ASP A 227 -23.71 12.39 -14.71
C ASP A 227 -24.42 11.03 -14.50
N HIS A 228 -23.67 9.98 -14.13
CA HIS A 228 -24.18 8.64 -13.91
C HIS A 228 -23.82 8.14 -12.49
N PRO A 229 -24.48 8.67 -11.44
CA PRO A 229 -24.27 8.18 -10.08
C PRO A 229 -24.79 6.75 -9.95
N GLY A 230 -23.89 5.79 -9.66
CA GLY A 230 -24.24 4.39 -9.51
C GLY A 230 -23.42 3.67 -8.43
N PRO A 231 -23.94 2.59 -7.82
CA PRO A 231 -23.26 1.89 -6.72
C PRO A 231 -22.03 1.09 -7.17
N LEU A 232 -21.99 0.66 -8.45
CA LEU A 232 -20.93 -0.19 -9.00
C LEU A 232 -20.00 0.57 -9.95
N LYS A 233 -18.86 1.02 -9.40
CA LYS A 233 -17.80 1.72 -10.16
C LYS A 233 -17.23 0.90 -11.32
N PHE A 234 -17.28 -0.44 -11.24
CA PHE A 234 -16.69 -1.31 -12.25
C PHE A 234 -17.53 -1.39 -13.54
N GLU A 235 -18.85 -1.48 -13.43
CA GLU A 235 -19.75 -1.50 -14.59
C GLU A 235 -19.75 -0.13 -15.28
N LEU A 236 -19.79 0.93 -14.47
CA LEU A 236 -19.69 2.30 -14.93
C LEU A 236 -18.40 2.58 -15.72
N SER A 237 -17.27 1.99 -15.31
CA SER A 237 -16.02 2.09 -16.06
C SER A 237 -16.08 1.44 -17.45
N LYS A 238 -16.80 0.32 -17.60
CA LYS A 238 -17.00 -0.33 -18.90
C LYS A 238 -17.91 0.50 -19.80
N GLU A 239 -18.97 1.07 -19.25
CA GLU A 239 -19.90 1.94 -19.95
C GLU A 239 -19.22 3.21 -20.41
N ALA A 240 -18.46 3.88 -19.53
CA ALA A 240 -17.66 5.04 -19.88
C ALA A 240 -16.65 4.71 -20.99
N ALA A 241 -16.01 3.54 -20.97
CA ALA A 241 -15.10 3.15 -22.04
C ALA A 241 -15.80 2.97 -23.39
N LYS A 242 -17.05 2.48 -23.41
CA LYS A 242 -17.88 2.39 -24.62
C LYS A 242 -18.31 3.78 -25.08
N ALA A 243 -18.82 4.60 -24.17
CA ALA A 243 -19.23 5.98 -24.44
C ALA A 243 -18.07 6.80 -25.01
N TRP A 244 -16.87 6.71 -24.43
CA TRP A 244 -15.68 7.40 -24.92
C TRP A 244 -15.32 7.03 -26.37
N LYS A 245 -15.47 5.76 -26.74
CA LYS A 245 -15.23 5.29 -28.11
C LYS A 245 -16.31 5.77 -29.09
N ALA A 246 -17.55 5.90 -28.62
CA ALA A 246 -18.69 6.38 -29.40
C ALA A 246 -18.76 7.91 -29.51
N LEU A 247 -18.04 8.66 -28.65
CA LEU A 247 -18.00 10.12 -28.71
C LEU A 247 -17.52 10.62 -30.08
N PRO A 248 -18.14 11.67 -30.63
CA PRO A 248 -17.63 12.39 -31.78
C PRO A 248 -16.20 12.90 -31.55
N GLU A 249 -15.38 12.89 -32.59
CA GLU A 249 -14.01 13.42 -32.53
C GLU A 249 -13.92 14.88 -32.03
N PRO A 250 -14.82 15.84 -32.41
CA PRO A 250 -14.71 17.20 -31.88
C PRO A 250 -14.85 17.29 -30.36
N THR A 251 -15.81 16.56 -29.77
CA THR A 251 -15.98 16.51 -28.31
C THR A 251 -14.79 15.83 -27.63
N ARG A 252 -14.24 14.79 -28.27
CA ARG A 252 -13.05 14.10 -27.78
C ARG A 252 -11.83 15.03 -27.80
N ASP A 253 -11.72 15.89 -28.81
CA ASP A 253 -10.64 16.87 -28.96
C ASP A 253 -10.67 17.95 -27.88
N GLU A 254 -11.85 18.37 -27.42
CA GLU A 254 -11.95 19.28 -26.26
C GLU A 254 -11.26 18.69 -25.01
N TYR A 255 -11.50 17.42 -24.71
CA TYR A 255 -10.82 16.73 -23.60
C TYR A 255 -9.32 16.60 -23.82
N LYS A 256 -8.87 16.39 -25.06
CA LYS A 256 -7.43 16.39 -25.39
C LYS A 256 -6.80 17.77 -25.16
N GLN A 257 -7.50 18.85 -25.56
CA GLN A 257 -7.04 20.23 -25.35
C GLN A 257 -7.00 20.60 -23.86
N ARG A 258 -8.03 20.24 -23.08
CA ARG A 258 -8.03 20.43 -21.61
C ARG A 258 -6.85 19.71 -20.96
N TYR A 259 -6.58 18.47 -21.37
CA TYR A 259 -5.40 17.73 -20.90
C TYR A 259 -4.08 18.40 -21.29
N ALA A 260 -3.93 18.89 -22.52
CA ALA A 260 -2.73 19.59 -22.97
C ALA A 260 -2.44 20.84 -22.12
N ARG A 261 -3.46 21.70 -21.90
CA ARG A 261 -3.34 22.89 -21.03
C ARG A 261 -2.96 22.51 -19.59
N ALA A 262 -3.60 21.48 -19.04
CA ALA A 262 -3.29 21.00 -17.69
C ALA A 262 -1.87 20.42 -17.59
N LEU A 263 -1.37 19.80 -18.67
CA LEU A 263 -0.01 19.26 -18.74
C LEU A 263 1.04 20.38 -18.81
N GLU A 264 0.78 21.44 -19.56
CA GLU A 264 1.63 22.65 -19.56
C GLU A 264 1.71 23.29 -18.17
N GLN A 265 0.57 23.45 -17.50
CA GLN A 265 0.54 23.94 -16.12
C GLN A 265 1.31 23.01 -15.18
N HIS A 266 1.17 21.69 -15.34
CA HIS A 266 1.91 20.71 -14.56
C HIS A 266 3.42 20.83 -14.77
N HIS A 267 3.88 21.04 -16.01
CA HIS A 267 5.29 21.25 -16.30
C HIS A 267 5.82 22.53 -15.62
N LYS A 268 5.09 23.65 -15.72
CA LYS A 268 5.43 24.89 -15.02
C LYS A 268 5.52 24.69 -13.51
N ASN A 269 4.53 24.03 -12.92
CA ASN A 269 4.50 23.71 -11.49
C ASN A 269 5.67 22.80 -11.09
N LEU A 270 6.02 21.81 -11.93
CA LEU A 270 7.17 20.94 -11.70
C LEU A 270 8.50 21.68 -11.78
N GLU A 271 8.64 22.65 -12.68
CA GLU A 271 9.84 23.49 -12.76
C GLU A 271 10.00 24.35 -11.51
N THR A 272 8.92 25.01 -11.07
CA THR A 272 8.91 25.76 -9.81
C THR A 272 9.27 24.86 -8.62
N TYR A 273 8.69 23.66 -8.56
CA TYR A 273 9.01 22.67 -7.52
C TYR A 273 10.48 22.25 -7.55
N LYS A 274 11.05 21.97 -8.74
CA LYS A 274 12.47 21.63 -8.89
C LYS A 274 13.40 22.78 -8.49
N ARG A 275 13.00 24.03 -8.70
CA ARG A 275 13.76 25.21 -8.25
C ARG A 275 13.75 25.34 -6.73
N GLN A 276 12.61 25.05 -6.09
CA GLN A 276 12.49 25.03 -4.63
C GLN A 276 13.27 23.86 -4.00
N PHE A 277 13.31 22.72 -4.68
CA PHE A 277 13.98 21.50 -4.22
C PHE A 277 15.00 21.01 -5.25
N PRO A 278 16.16 21.68 -5.38
CA PRO A 278 17.20 21.24 -6.29
C PRO A 278 17.65 19.83 -5.90
N SER A 279 17.70 18.93 -6.88
CA SER A 279 18.22 17.59 -6.64
C SER A 279 19.73 17.69 -6.43
N ASN A 280 20.25 17.18 -5.32
CA ASN A 280 21.68 17.14 -5.01
C ASN A 280 22.49 16.19 -5.93
N ALA A 281 21.94 15.80 -7.07
CA ALA A 281 22.50 14.81 -8.00
C ALA A 281 23.82 15.25 -8.67
N GLY A 282 24.31 16.47 -8.44
CA GLY A 282 25.59 16.97 -8.95
C GLY A 282 26.66 17.28 -7.89
N ALA A 283 26.41 17.00 -6.60
CA ALA A 283 27.31 17.37 -5.50
C ALA A 283 28.10 16.18 -4.92
N VAL A 284 28.23 15.08 -5.67
CA VAL A 284 28.98 13.87 -5.26
C VAL A 284 30.06 13.57 -6.27
#